data_AF-A0A7J4ELR8-F1
#
_entry.id   AF-A0A7J4ELR8-F1
#
_cell.length_a   1.000
_cell.length_b   1.000
_cell.length_c   1.000
_cell.angle_alpha   90.00
_cell.angle_beta   90.00
_cell.angle_gamma   90.00
#
_symmetry.space_group_name_H-M   'P 1'
#
loop_
_entity.id
_entity.type
_entity.pdbx_description
1 polymer ?
#
loop_
_entity_poly.entity_id
_entity_poly.type
_entity_poly.pdbx_seq_one_letter_code
_entity_poly.pdbx_strand_id
1 'polypeptide(L)' 'MKTITIEFPDPHALELEYLVKTGRYQSESQVLQDALRQLMLIRPHYRVDIAVNLYIDEKISLGKAAEIAGVS' A
#
# COMPACT_ATOMS: atom_id res chain seq x y z
N MET A 1 -8.28 4.25 -10.93
CA MET A 1 -6.86 4.31 -10.53
C MET A 1 -6.63 5.65 -9.85
N LYS A 2 -5.90 5.67 -8.72
CA LYS A 2 -5.52 6.91 -8.04
C LYS A 2 -4.05 7.17 -8.35
N THR A 3 -3.75 8.33 -8.93
CA THR A 3 -2.37 8.78 -9.18
C THR A 3 -1.91 9.58 -7.98
N ILE A 4 -0.70 9.30 -7.50
CA ILE A 4 -0.04 10.05 -6.43
C ILE A 4 1.32 10.51 -6.93
N THR A 5 1.66 11.76 -6.66
CA THR A 5 3.00 12.31 -6.88
C THR A 5 3.75 12.24 -5.56
N ILE A 6 4.97 11.71 -5.58
CA ILE A 6 5.78 11.46 -4.39
C ILE A 6 7.17 12.03 -4.65
N GLU A 7 7.70 12.78 -3.68
CA GLU A 7 9.10 13.20 -3.68
C GLU A 7 9.89 12.28 -2.75
N PHE A 8 10.97 11.68 -3.25
CA PHE A 8 11.88 10.86 -2.47
C PHE A 8 13.15 11.65 -2.13
N PRO A 9 13.70 11.50 -0.92
CA PRO A 9 15.06 11.95 -0.64
C PRO A 9 16.08 11.17 -1.48
N ASP A 10 17.20 11.80 -1.80
CA ASP A 10 18.17 11.32 -2.81
C ASP A 10 18.73 9.89 -2.66
N PRO A 11 18.87 9.23 -1.48
CA PRO A 11 19.26 7.81 -1.52
C PRO A 11 18.11 6.91 -1.98
N HIS A 12 16.87 7.20 -1.60
CA HIS A 12 15.72 6.35 -1.90
C HIS A 12 15.24 6.48 -3.35
N ALA A 13 15.44 7.65 -3.96
CA ALA A 13 15.17 7.86 -5.38
C ALA A 13 16.08 6.96 -6.26
N LEU A 14 17.37 6.88 -5.91
CA LEU A 14 18.32 5.99 -6.59
C LEU A 14 17.99 4.51 -6.37
N GLU A 15 17.64 4.11 -5.14
CA GLU A 15 17.23 2.73 -4.85
C GLU A 15 16.03 2.30 -5.72
N LEU A 16 15.02 3.18 -5.84
CA LEU A 16 13.84 2.96 -6.66
C LEU A 16 14.19 2.75 -8.15
N GLU A 17 15.02 3.64 -8.70
CA GLU A 17 15.47 3.56 -10.10
C GLU A 17 16.28 2.27 -10.36
N TYR A 18 17.19 1.92 -9.44
CA TYR A 18 18.06 0.75 -9.61
C TYR A 18 17.33 -0.58 -9.42
N LEU A 19 16.25 -0.63 -8.63
CA LEU A 19 15.38 -1.81 -8.57
C LEU A 19 14.73 -2.13 -9.92
N VAL A 20 14.40 -1.10 -10.71
CA VAL A 20 13.92 -1.27 -12.08
C VAL A 20 15.07 -1.64 -13.02
N LYS A 21 16.20 -0.92 -12.97
CA LYS A 21 17.37 -1.20 -13.81
C LYS A 21 17.92 -2.62 -13.66
N THR A 22 17.84 -3.20 -12.46
CA THR A 22 18.29 -4.59 -12.21
C THR A 22 17.31 -5.65 -12.71
N GLY A 23 16.18 -5.25 -13.32
CA GLY A 23 15.18 -6.16 -13.87
C GLY A 23 14.30 -6.85 -12.83
N ARG A 24 14.41 -6.48 -11.55
CA ARG A 24 13.59 -7.04 -10.46
C ARG A 24 12.13 -6.57 -10.54
N TYR A 25 11.91 -5.35 -11.03
CA TYR A 25 10.59 -4.76 -11.23
C TYR A 25 10.51 -4.16 -12.64
N GLN A 26 9.30 -4.16 -13.23
CA GLN A 26 9.09 -3.62 -14.57
C GLN A 26 8.93 -2.09 -14.58
N SER A 27 8.63 -1.49 -13.42
CA SER A 27 8.47 -0.05 -13.25
C SER A 27 8.56 0.35 -11.78
N GLU A 28 8.83 1.63 -11.52
CA GLU A 28 8.80 2.21 -10.18
C GLU A 28 7.42 2.05 -9.54
N SER A 29 6.34 2.12 -10.32
CA SER A 29 4.99 1.86 -9.83
C SER A 29 4.84 0.45 -9.26
N GLN A 30 5.49 -0.57 -9.84
CA GLN A 30 5.43 -1.92 -9.27
C GLN A 30 6.21 -2.00 -7.95
N VAL A 31 7.34 -1.31 -7.84
CA VAL A 31 8.10 -1.22 -6.58
C VAL A 31 7.22 -0.64 -5.48
N LEU A 32 6.54 0.48 -5.75
CA LEU A 32 5.68 1.13 -4.77
C LEU A 32 4.45 0.29 -4.38
N GLN A 33 3.83 -0.40 -5.35
CA GLN A 33 2.73 -1.33 -5.07
C GLN A 33 3.19 -2.47 -4.17
N ASP A 34 4.40 -2.99 -4.40
CA ASP A 34 4.95 -4.05 -3.57
C ASP A 34 5.35 -3.54 -2.19
N ALA A 35 5.97 -2.37 -2.09
CA ALA A 35 6.28 -1.72 -0.82
C ALA A 35 5.03 -1.51 0.05
N LEU A 36 3.92 -1.05 -0.55
CA LEU A 36 2.64 -0.92 0.15
C LEU A 36 2.12 -2.28 0.63
N ARG A 37 2.22 -3.32 -0.21
CA ARG A 37 1.82 -4.69 0.16
C ARG A 37 2.64 -5.20 1.35
N GLN A 38 3.96 -5.02 1.31
CA GLN A 38 4.87 -5.40 2.38
C GLN A 38 4.57 -4.63 3.67
N LEU A 39 4.27 -3.33 3.60
CA LEU A 39 3.86 -2.54 4.76
C LEU A 39 2.63 -3.13 5.44
N MET A 40 1.60 -3.51 4.65
CA MET A 40 0.38 -4.13 5.18
C MET A 40 0.60 -5.53 5.73
N LEU A 41 1.64 -6.26 5.28
CA LEU A 41 2.01 -7.57 5.83
C LEU A 41 2.75 -7.42 7.17
N ILE A 42 3.66 -6.46 7.27
CA ILE A 42 4.46 -6.21 8.48
C ILE A 42 3.61 -5.57 9.59
N ARG A 43 2.61 -4.76 9.21
CA ARG A 43 1.73 -4.02 10.14
C ARG A 43 0.26 -4.38 9.88
N PRO A 44 -0.19 -5.62 10.21
CA PRO A 44 -1.54 -6.07 9.90
C PRO A 44 -2.65 -5.25 10.57
N HIS A 45 -2.37 -4.63 11.73
CA HIS A 45 -3.32 -3.74 12.42
C HIS A 45 -3.74 -2.53 11.58
N TYR A 46 -2.90 -2.05 10.65
CA TYR A 46 -3.30 -0.98 9.73
C TYR A 46 -4.49 -1.36 8.86
N ARG A 47 -4.71 -2.66 8.58
CA ARG A 47 -5.91 -3.12 7.85
C ARG A 47 -7.17 -2.93 8.68
N VAL A 48 -7.08 -3.14 9.99
CA VAL A 48 -8.19 -2.88 10.92
C VAL A 48 -8.47 -1.38 10.97
N ASP A 49 -7.44 -0.56 11.13
CA ASP A 49 -7.59 0.90 11.15
C ASP A 49 -8.22 1.42 9.85
N ILE A 50 -7.76 0.93 8.69
CA ILE A 50 -8.33 1.27 7.39
C ILE A 50 -9.78 0.81 7.29
N ALA A 51 -10.10 -0.43 7.69
CA ALA A 51 -11.45 -0.98 7.63
C ALA A 51 -12.44 -0.17 8.49
N VAL A 52 -12.04 0.20 9.71
CA VAL A 52 -12.84 1.00 10.64
C VAL A 52 -13.09 2.39 10.06
N ASN A 53 -12.05 3.08 9.57
CA ASN A 53 -12.23 4.41 8.99
C ASN A 53 -13.10 4.38 7.72
N LEU A 54 -12.93 3.39 6.84
CA LEU A 54 -13.77 3.25 5.65
C LEU A 54 -15.25 2.99 6.00
N TYR A 55 -15.53 2.29 7.09
CA TYR A 55 -16.89 2.08 7.59
C TYR A 55 -17.47 3.36 8.20
N ILE A 56 -16.71 4.04 9.06
CA ILE A 56 -17.12 5.32 9.68
C ILE A 56 -17.40 6.38 8.62
N ASP A 57 -16.60 6.42 7.56
CA ASP A 57 -16.77 7.33 6.41
C ASP A 57 -17.89 6.89 5.44
N GLU A 58 -18.66 5.85 5.80
CA GLU A 58 -19.77 5.26 5.04
C GLU A 58 -19.37 4.82 3.61
N LYS A 59 -18.08 4.50 3.39
CA LYS A 59 -17.57 4.04 2.09
C LYS A 59 -17.81 2.56 1.85
N ILE A 60 -17.94 1.78 2.92
CA ILE A 60 -18.15 0.32 2.87
C ILE A 60 -19.14 -0.13 3.95
N SER A 61 -19.70 -1.33 3.79
CA SER A 61 -20.52 -1.97 4.83
C SER A 61 -19.68 -2.55 5.96
N LEU A 62 -20.31 -2.80 7.12
CA LEU A 62 -19.67 -3.47 8.26
C LEU A 62 -19.12 -4.86 7.89
N GLY A 63 -19.87 -5.62 7.08
CA GLY A 63 -19.40 -6.93 6.59
C GLY A 63 -18.14 -6.82 5.75
N LYS A 64 -18.06 -5.80 4.87
CA LYS A 64 -16.84 -5.56 4.08
C LYS A 64 -15.68 -5.09 4.94
N ALA A 65 -15.95 -4.31 6.00
CA ALA A 65 -14.94 -3.92 6.97
C ALA A 65 -14.39 -5.15 7.72
N ALA A 66 -15.25 -6.09 8.14
CA ALA A 66 -14.83 -7.32 8.81
C ALA A 66 -13.94 -8.21 7.91
N GLU A 67 -14.26 -8.30 6.62
CA GLU A 67 -13.43 -9.00 5.62
C GLU A 67 -12.04 -8.34 5.48
N ILE A 68 -11.98 -7.01 5.36
CA ILE A 68 -10.71 -6.28 5.24
C ILE A 68 -9.87 -6.41 6.52
N ALA A 69 -10.52 -6.41 7.69
CA ALA A 69 -9.89 -6.60 8.99
C ALA A 69 -9.48 -8.05 9.26
N GLY A 70 -9.97 -9.03 8.47
CA GLY A 70 -9.66 -10.45 8.63
C GLY A 70 -10.32 -11.11 9.84
N VAL A 71 -11.51 -10.65 10.23
CA VAL A 71 -12.23 -11.13 11.43
C VAL A 71 -13.54 -11.88 11.12
N SER A 72 -13.79 -12.20 9.84
CA SER A 72 -14.97 -12.92 9.33
C SER A 72 -14.59 -14.10 8.46
#